data_AF-A0A959X7S3-F1
#
_entry.id   AF-A0A959X7S3-F1
#
_cell.length_a   1.000
_cell.length_b   1.000
_cell.length_c   1.000
_cell.angle_alpha   90.00
_cell.angle_beta   90.00
_cell.angle_gamma   90.00
#
_symmetry.space_group_name_H-M   'P 1'
#
loop_
_entity.id
_entity.type
_entity.pdbx_description
1 polymer ?
#
loop_
_entity_poly.entity_id
_entity_poly.type
_entity_poly.pdbx_seq_one_letter_code
_entity_poly.pdbx_strand_id
1 'polypeptide(L)'
;MPTRDYEVLPGSHGARIAIRARGSDILRHPRLNRGTAFTHEERARLGLVGLLPSRVTPLEAQLTRAYGRFRNATTPLAKFSYLQGLRERNTVLFYRLLSDHLDEIMPIVYTPTIGEAIKEFSLWYQQMKGIFLSIDRPDLIEDSLRDYGPDPENIDVLIVTDSEGILGIGDQGVGGIQIAIG
;
A
#
# COMPACT_ATOMS: atom_id res chain seq x y z
N MET A 1 -24.05 4.75 7.52
CA MET A 1 -22.83 4.02 7.13
C MET A 1 -22.17 4.78 5.99
N PRO A 2 -20.87 5.13 6.06
CA PRO A 2 -20.20 5.74 4.92
C PRO A 2 -20.26 4.75 3.74
N THR A 3 -20.78 5.23 2.62
CA THR A 3 -20.94 4.43 1.40
C THR A 3 -19.54 4.09 0.88
N ARG A 4 -19.20 2.80 0.77
CA ARG A 4 -17.86 2.37 0.32
C ARG A 4 -17.49 2.98 -1.03
N ASP A 5 -16.25 3.43 -1.17
CA ASP A 5 -15.69 3.97 -2.42
C ASP A 5 -15.73 2.98 -3.59
N TYR A 6 -15.75 1.68 -3.28
CA TYR A 6 -15.89 0.61 -4.26
C TYR A 6 -16.46 -0.67 -3.63
N GLU A 7 -16.87 -1.59 -4.49
CA GLU A 7 -17.33 -2.93 -4.13
C GLU A 7 -16.68 -3.98 -5.03
N VAL A 8 -16.19 -5.05 -4.42
CA VAL A 8 -15.59 -6.18 -5.14
C VAL A 8 -16.72 -7.15 -5.49
N LEU A 9 -16.96 -7.31 -6.78
CA LEU A 9 -17.99 -8.18 -7.33
C LEU A 9 -17.39 -9.55 -7.70
N PRO A 10 -18.15 -10.64 -7.54
CA PRO A 10 -17.77 -11.97 -8.02
C PRO A 10 -17.46 -11.94 -9.52
N GLY A 11 -16.41 -12.65 -9.95
CA GLY A 11 -16.02 -12.74 -11.35
C GLY A 11 -15.39 -14.09 -11.67
N SER A 12 -15.66 -14.61 -12.86
CA SER A 12 -15.14 -15.89 -13.34
C SER A 12 -13.67 -15.85 -13.76
N HIS A 13 -13.11 -14.65 -13.99
CA HIS A 13 -11.70 -14.40 -14.34
C HIS A 13 -11.21 -13.11 -13.64
N GLY A 14 -10.89 -13.23 -12.35
CA GLY A 14 -10.51 -12.10 -11.50
C GLY A 14 -11.71 -11.31 -10.98
N ALA A 15 -11.49 -10.57 -9.89
CA ALA A 15 -12.54 -9.79 -9.26
C ALA A 15 -12.90 -8.56 -10.10
N ARG A 16 -14.19 -8.33 -10.34
CA ARG A 16 -14.68 -7.08 -10.96
C ARG A 16 -14.89 -6.06 -9.84
N ILE A 17 -14.62 -4.79 -10.10
CA ILE A 17 -14.78 -3.74 -9.07
C ILE A 17 -15.80 -2.72 -9.55
N ALA A 18 -16.88 -2.54 -8.78
CA ALA A 18 -17.81 -1.43 -8.96
C ALA A 18 -17.28 -0.21 -8.21
N ILE A 19 -16.93 0.86 -8.93
CA ILE A 19 -16.32 2.06 -8.35
C ILE A 19 -17.40 3.13 -8.11
N ARG A 20 -17.59 3.52 -6.86
CA ARG A 20 -18.48 4.63 -6.46
C ARG A 20 -17.74 5.96 -6.33
N ALA A 21 -16.46 5.94 -5.94
CA ALA A 21 -15.61 7.12 -5.88
C ALA A 21 -15.52 7.84 -7.23
N ARG A 22 -15.26 9.16 -7.21
CA ARG A 22 -15.13 10.02 -8.39
C ARG A 22 -13.96 11.00 -8.23
N GLY A 23 -13.46 11.50 -9.35
CA GLY A 23 -12.46 12.57 -9.36
C GLY A 23 -11.20 12.24 -8.57
N SER A 24 -10.76 13.18 -7.75
CA SER A 24 -9.53 13.06 -6.95
C SER A 24 -9.54 11.88 -5.97
N ASP A 25 -10.72 11.45 -5.50
CA ASP A 25 -10.82 10.39 -4.50
C ASP A 25 -10.34 9.06 -5.06
N ILE A 26 -10.59 8.81 -6.35
CA ILE A 26 -10.04 7.65 -7.08
C ILE A 26 -8.52 7.69 -7.10
N LEU A 27 -7.92 8.86 -7.32
CA LEU A 27 -6.47 9.01 -7.42
C LEU A 27 -5.78 8.91 -6.05
N ARG A 28 -6.50 9.20 -4.96
CA ARG A 28 -6.04 9.03 -3.58
C ARG A 28 -6.20 7.59 -3.08
N HIS A 29 -7.12 6.82 -3.67
CA HIS A 29 -7.37 5.44 -3.24
C HIS A 29 -6.41 4.45 -3.93
N PRO A 30 -5.42 3.85 -3.23
CA PRO A 30 -4.30 3.14 -3.87
C PRO A 30 -4.70 1.87 -4.63
N ARG A 31 -5.79 1.21 -4.19
CA ARG A 31 -6.37 0.04 -4.88
C ARG A 31 -7.15 0.39 -6.15
N LEU A 32 -7.64 1.63 -6.27
CA LEU A 32 -8.43 2.09 -7.41
C LEU A 32 -7.58 2.87 -8.41
N ASN A 33 -6.55 3.57 -7.92
CA ASN A 33 -5.69 4.40 -8.73
C ASN A 33 -4.86 3.55 -9.71
N ARG A 34 -5.09 3.75 -11.01
CA ARG A 34 -4.29 3.15 -12.09
C ARG A 34 -3.41 4.16 -12.82
N GLY A 35 -3.29 5.38 -12.26
CA GLY A 35 -2.49 6.46 -12.84
C GLY A 35 -2.89 6.75 -14.29
N THR A 36 -1.89 6.85 -15.17
CA THR A 36 -2.15 7.18 -16.58
C THR A 36 -2.72 6.02 -17.41
N ALA A 37 -3.02 4.86 -16.82
CA ALA A 37 -3.63 3.72 -17.51
C ALA A 37 -5.14 3.86 -17.65
N PHE A 38 -5.79 4.81 -16.96
CA PHE A 38 -7.19 5.14 -17.27
C PHE A 38 -7.30 5.58 -18.73
N THR A 39 -8.12 4.87 -19.50
CA THR A 39 -8.49 5.24 -20.86
C THR A 39 -9.28 6.54 -20.86
N HIS A 40 -9.38 7.22 -22.00
CA HIS A 40 -10.16 8.45 -22.09
C HIS A 40 -11.63 8.25 -21.68
N GLU A 41 -12.23 7.11 -22.05
CA GLU A 41 -13.59 6.75 -21.67
C GLU A 41 -13.73 6.53 -20.16
N GLU A 42 -12.80 5.82 -19.53
CA GLU A 42 -12.80 5.65 -18.07
C GLU A 42 -12.61 6.98 -17.37
N ARG A 43 -11.72 7.85 -17.87
CA ARG A 43 -11.54 9.19 -17.31
C ARG A 43 -12.81 10.03 -17.37
N ALA A 44 -13.55 9.98 -18.47
CA ALA A 44 -14.84 10.66 -18.58
C ALA A 44 -15.86 10.11 -17.58
N ARG A 45 -16.02 8.77 -17.49
CA ARG A 45 -16.97 8.12 -16.58
C ARG A 45 -16.64 8.32 -15.10
N LEU A 46 -15.36 8.40 -14.77
CA LEU A 46 -14.86 8.49 -13.39
C LEU A 46 -14.59 9.93 -12.93
N GLY A 47 -14.78 10.94 -13.80
CA GLY A 47 -14.53 12.35 -13.46
C GLY A 47 -13.05 12.72 -13.36
N LEU A 48 -12.18 12.07 -14.14
CA LEU A 48 -10.72 12.28 -14.15
C LEU A 48 -10.22 13.18 -15.29
N VAL A 49 -11.14 13.75 -16.07
CA VAL A 49 -10.79 14.66 -17.18
C VAL A 49 -10.05 15.89 -16.60
N GLY A 50 -8.85 16.17 -17.13
CA GLY A 50 -8.00 17.25 -16.64
C GLY A 50 -7.15 16.93 -15.40
N LEU A 51 -7.37 15.78 -14.75
CA LEU A 51 -6.62 15.39 -13.54
C LEU A 51 -5.36 14.56 -13.82
N LEU A 52 -5.18 14.13 -15.08
CA LEU A 52 -4.07 13.28 -15.53
C LEU A 52 -3.51 13.80 -16.85
N PRO A 53 -2.20 13.63 -17.12
CA PRO A 53 -1.62 13.93 -18.43
C PRO A 53 -2.41 13.29 -19.57
N SER A 54 -2.55 13.97 -20.71
CA SER A 54 -3.42 13.54 -21.82
C SER A 54 -3.09 12.14 -22.33
N ARG A 55 -1.80 11.79 -22.40
CA ARG A 55 -1.35 10.48 -22.87
C ARG A 55 -1.83 9.35 -21.96
N VAL A 56 -2.52 8.37 -22.55
CA VAL A 56 -2.81 7.09 -21.89
C VAL A 56 -1.57 6.22 -21.92
N THR A 57 -1.14 5.72 -20.77
CA THR A 57 -0.03 4.78 -20.66
C THR A 57 -0.55 3.45 -20.11
N PRO A 58 -0.55 2.37 -20.91
CA PRO A 58 -0.91 1.04 -20.46
C PRO A 58 -0.09 0.58 -19.25
N LEU A 59 -0.64 -0.36 -18.46
CA LEU A 59 0.00 -0.90 -17.26
C LEU A 59 1.43 -1.37 -17.53
N GLU A 60 1.66 -2.10 -18.63
CA GLU A 60 2.97 -2.62 -19.01
C GLU A 60 4.03 -1.51 -19.21
N ALA A 61 3.66 -0.38 -19.82
CA ALA A 61 4.57 0.74 -19.97
C ALA A 61 4.77 1.52 -18.65
N GLN A 62 3.82 1.47 -17.71
CA GLN A 62 4.04 1.95 -16.35
C GLN A 62 5.00 1.03 -15.58
N LEU A 63 4.85 -0.28 -15.76
CA LEU A 63 5.70 -1.30 -15.15
C LEU A 63 7.15 -1.14 -15.60
N THR A 64 7.42 -0.98 -16.91
CA THR A 64 8.78 -0.73 -17.41
C THR A 64 9.41 0.50 -16.75
N ARG A 65 8.67 1.61 -16.60
CA ARG A 65 9.18 2.80 -15.90
C ARG A 65 9.38 2.55 -14.41
N ALA A 66 8.46 1.81 -13.79
CA ALA A 66 8.52 1.54 -12.37
C ALA A 66 9.73 0.66 -12.02
N TYR A 67 10.00 -0.36 -12.83
CA TYR A 67 11.17 -1.21 -12.72
C TYR A 67 12.46 -0.42 -13.00
N GLY A 68 12.48 0.44 -14.01
CA GLY A 68 13.63 1.31 -14.29
C GLY A 68 13.97 2.22 -13.10
N ARG A 69 12.97 2.81 -12.44
CA ARG A 69 13.18 3.61 -11.22
C ARG A 69 13.69 2.77 -10.05
N PHE A 70 13.13 1.58 -9.85
CA PHE A 70 13.62 0.63 -8.83
C PHE A 70 15.10 0.29 -9.05
N ARG A 71 15.49 0.00 -10.30
CA ARG A 71 16.89 -0.31 -10.64
C ARG A 71 17.85 0.86 -10.48
N ASN A 72 17.38 2.09 -10.69
CA ASN A 72 18.20 3.29 -10.57
C ASN A 72 18.40 3.76 -9.12
N ALA A 73 17.60 3.29 -8.17
CA ALA A 73 17.81 3.59 -6.75
C ALA A 73 19.08 2.89 -6.26
N THR A 74 19.94 3.65 -5.59
CA THR A 74 21.34 3.27 -5.31
C THR A 74 21.50 2.39 -4.07
N THR A 75 20.66 2.57 -3.05
CA THR A 75 20.74 1.81 -1.79
C THR A 75 19.49 0.93 -1.58
N PRO A 76 19.58 -0.15 -0.78
CA PRO A 76 18.43 -0.97 -0.43
C PRO A 76 17.31 -0.15 0.23
N LEU A 77 17.63 0.75 1.16
CA LEU A 77 16.66 1.66 1.78
C LEU A 77 15.99 2.61 0.76
N ALA A 78 16.75 3.14 -0.22
CA ALA A 78 16.17 3.97 -1.26
C ALA A 78 15.20 3.17 -2.16
N LYS A 79 15.53 1.91 -2.46
CA LYS A 79 14.63 0.99 -3.17
C LYS A 79 13.38 0.68 -2.35
N PHE A 80 13.54 0.40 -1.06
CA PHE A 80 12.43 0.17 -0.13
C PHE A 80 11.49 1.38 -0.09
N SER A 81 12.02 2.58 0.15
CA SER A 81 11.25 3.83 0.18
C SER A 81 10.50 4.08 -1.14
N TYR A 82 11.15 3.82 -2.28
CA TYR A 82 10.51 3.92 -3.59
C TYR A 82 9.33 2.95 -3.73
N LEU A 83 9.51 1.68 -3.34
CA LEU A 83 8.50 0.63 -3.42
C LEU A 83 7.32 0.89 -2.46
N GLN A 84 7.60 1.37 -1.25
CA GLN A 84 6.55 1.80 -0.31
C GLN A 84 5.72 2.95 -0.89
N GLY A 85 6.37 3.97 -1.45
CA GLY A 85 5.67 5.05 -2.13
C GLY A 85 4.88 4.57 -3.36
N LEU A 86 5.34 3.52 -4.06
CA LEU A 86 4.59 2.92 -5.15
C LEU A 86 3.33 2.20 -4.62
N ARG A 87 3.47 1.36 -3.59
CA ARG A 87 2.38 0.64 -2.93
C ARG A 87 1.28 1.58 -2.42
N GLU A 88 1.69 2.69 -1.82
CA GLU A 88 0.81 3.73 -1.29
C GLU A 88 0.11 4.56 -2.35
N ARG A 89 0.63 4.64 -3.59
CA ARG A 89 -0.02 5.39 -4.68
C ARG A 89 -0.83 4.50 -5.61
N ASN A 90 -0.33 3.31 -5.92
CA ASN A 90 -0.90 2.39 -6.89
C ASN A 90 -0.54 0.95 -6.49
N THR A 91 -1.41 0.34 -5.69
CA THR A 91 -1.22 -1.00 -5.13
C THR A 91 -1.19 -2.08 -6.22
N VAL A 92 -1.98 -1.91 -7.29
CA VAL A 92 -2.00 -2.85 -8.43
C VAL A 92 -0.65 -2.88 -9.15
N LEU A 93 -0.08 -1.71 -9.44
CA LEU A 93 1.24 -1.63 -10.09
C LEU A 93 2.35 -2.14 -9.18
N PHE A 94 2.27 -1.90 -7.87
CA PHE A 94 3.23 -2.46 -6.90
C PHE A 94 3.23 -3.99 -6.93
N TYR A 95 2.06 -4.64 -6.77
CA TYR A 95 1.99 -6.10 -6.75
C TYR A 95 2.30 -6.73 -8.11
N ARG A 96 1.97 -6.05 -9.21
CA ARG A 96 2.42 -6.47 -10.55
C ARG A 96 3.94 -6.46 -10.66
N LEU A 97 4.58 -5.37 -10.24
CA LEU A 97 6.05 -5.26 -10.22
C LEU A 97 6.70 -6.31 -9.32
N LEU A 98 6.17 -6.50 -8.10
CA LEU A 98 6.64 -7.51 -7.16
C LEU A 98 6.53 -8.92 -7.76
N SER A 99 5.40 -9.26 -8.38
CA SER A 99 5.17 -10.58 -8.96
C SER A 99 6.10 -10.86 -10.14
N ASP A 100 6.39 -9.86 -10.97
CA ASP A 100 7.21 -10.04 -12.18
C ASP A 100 8.72 -10.09 -11.84
N HIS A 101 9.13 -9.52 -10.70
CA HIS A 101 10.53 -9.42 -10.26
C HIS A 101 10.70 -9.88 -8.79
N LEU A 102 10.04 -10.98 -8.42
CA LEU A 102 9.93 -11.44 -7.04
C LEU A 102 11.30 -11.60 -6.37
N ASP A 103 12.21 -12.33 -7.01
CA ASP A 103 13.54 -12.62 -6.45
C ASP A 103 14.38 -11.36 -6.19
N GLU A 104 14.23 -10.33 -7.03
CA GLU A 104 14.96 -9.06 -6.86
C GLU A 104 14.33 -8.16 -5.80
N ILE A 105 13.00 -8.21 -5.65
CA ILE A 105 12.24 -7.26 -4.83
C ILE A 105 12.00 -7.80 -3.42
N MET A 106 11.78 -9.10 -3.24
CA MET A 106 11.59 -9.73 -1.93
C MET A 106 12.63 -9.32 -0.88
N PRO A 107 13.95 -9.37 -1.15
CA PRO A 107 14.96 -8.98 -0.16
C PRO A 107 14.98 -7.47 0.15
N ILE A 108 14.28 -6.66 -0.64
CA ILE A 108 14.13 -5.23 -0.44
C ILE A 108 12.89 -4.92 0.41
N VAL A 109 11.73 -5.52 0.11
CA VAL A 109 10.49 -5.27 0.86
C VAL A 109 10.41 -6.04 2.17
N TYR A 110 11.22 -7.08 2.33
CA TYR A 110 11.31 -7.89 3.54
C TYR A 110 12.77 -7.99 4.00
N THR A 111 13.14 -9.10 4.64
CA THR A 111 14.50 -9.32 5.13
C THR A 111 15.53 -9.39 4.00
N PRO A 112 16.73 -8.78 4.16
CA PRO A 112 17.22 -8.11 5.36
C PRO A 112 16.87 -6.60 5.44
N THR A 113 16.43 -5.98 4.34
CA THR A 113 16.31 -4.52 4.21
C THR A 113 15.25 -3.94 5.17
N ILE A 114 14.16 -4.66 5.42
CA ILE A 114 13.12 -4.24 6.37
C ILE A 114 13.68 -4.03 7.78
N GLY A 115 14.69 -4.80 8.19
CA GLY A 115 15.32 -4.65 9.50
C GLY A 115 16.09 -3.33 9.64
N GLU A 116 16.71 -2.87 8.56
CA GLU A 116 17.35 -1.55 8.51
C GLU A 116 16.30 -0.43 8.53
N ALA A 117 15.21 -0.60 7.77
CA ALA A 117 14.10 0.36 7.77
C ALA A 117 13.41 0.49 9.13
N ILE A 118 13.30 -0.60 9.90
CA ILE A 118 12.77 -0.60 11.28
C ILE A 118 13.70 0.17 12.22
N LYS A 119 15.01 -0.07 12.15
CA LYS A 119 15.99 0.63 12.98
C LYS A 119 15.96 2.15 12.77
N GLU A 120 15.72 2.59 11.54
CA GLU A 120 15.62 4.01 11.21
C GLU A 120 14.18 4.55 11.29
N PHE A 121 13.21 3.79 11.81
CA PHE A 121 11.78 4.13 11.79
C PHE A 121 11.49 5.54 12.32
N SER A 122 12.08 5.92 13.46
CA SER A 122 11.86 7.24 14.07
C SER A 122 12.34 8.40 13.21
N LEU A 123 13.39 8.19 12.39
CA LEU A 123 13.90 9.19 11.46
C LEU A 123 13.04 9.30 10.21
N TRP A 124 12.45 8.18 9.77
CA TRP A 124 11.67 8.07 8.53
C TRP A 124 10.18 7.89 8.78
N TYR A 125 9.67 8.40 9.92
CA TYR A 125 8.26 8.24 10.24
C TYR A 125 7.40 8.79 9.09
N GLN A 126 6.56 7.91 8.55
CA GLN A 126 5.53 8.21 7.56
C GLN A 126 4.21 7.71 8.11
N GLN A 127 3.09 8.26 7.62
CA GLN A 127 1.77 7.78 8.00
C GLN A 127 1.65 6.30 7.64
N MET A 128 1.55 5.44 8.67
CA MET A 128 1.42 4.00 8.51
C MET A 128 -0.04 3.58 8.48
N LYS A 129 -0.36 2.55 7.69
CA LYS A 129 -1.65 1.87 7.74
C LYS A 129 -1.59 0.76 8.77
N GLY A 130 -2.05 1.07 9.98
CA GLY A 130 -2.13 0.12 11.07
C GLY A 130 -2.83 0.72 12.27
N ILE A 131 -3.06 -0.11 13.28
CA ILE A 131 -3.72 0.26 14.53
C ILE A 131 -2.69 0.10 15.64
N PHE A 132 -2.47 1.15 16.43
CA PHE A 132 -1.56 1.12 17.57
C PHE A 132 -2.39 0.99 18.85
N LEU A 133 -2.22 -0.11 19.56
CA LEU A 133 -2.92 -0.41 20.80
C LEU A 133 -1.95 -0.27 21.97
N SER A 134 -2.33 0.47 23.02
CA SER A 134 -1.47 0.72 24.17
C SER A 134 -1.97 -0.01 25.42
N ILE A 135 -1.05 -0.63 26.13
CA ILE A 135 -1.30 -1.24 27.45
C ILE A 135 -1.66 -0.19 28.52
N ASP A 136 -1.25 1.07 28.31
CA ASP A 136 -1.56 2.17 29.23
C ASP A 136 -3.01 2.64 29.10
N ARG A 137 -3.66 2.32 27.97
CA ARG A 137 -5.03 2.74 27.62
C ARG A 137 -5.88 1.56 27.12
N PRO A 138 -6.04 0.49 27.93
CA PRO A 138 -6.81 -0.68 27.52
C PRO A 138 -8.30 -0.34 27.31
N ASP A 139 -8.79 0.72 27.95
CA ASP A 139 -10.12 1.29 27.76
C ASP A 139 -10.39 1.76 26.33
N LEU A 140 -9.35 2.13 25.57
CA LEU A 140 -9.48 2.67 24.21
C LEU A 140 -9.30 1.62 23.10
N ILE A 141 -9.06 0.35 23.44
CA ILE A 141 -8.78 -0.68 22.43
C ILE A 141 -9.96 -0.84 21.47
N GLU A 142 -11.18 -0.89 22.01
CA GLU A 142 -12.39 -1.05 21.21
C GLU A 142 -12.60 0.13 20.26
N ASP A 143 -12.48 1.36 20.76
CA ASP A 143 -12.59 2.59 19.96
C ASP A 143 -11.50 2.64 18.89
N SER A 144 -10.25 2.28 19.23
CA SER A 144 -9.13 2.25 18.27
C SER A 144 -9.38 1.30 17.10
N LEU A 145 -10.01 0.15 17.36
CA LEU A 145 -10.38 -0.81 16.33
C LEU A 145 -11.56 -0.31 15.48
N ARG A 146 -12.57 0.33 16.09
CA ARG A 146 -13.73 0.89 15.39
C ARG A 146 -13.34 2.07 14.50
N ASP A 147 -12.46 2.95 14.99
CA ASP A 147 -12.04 4.17 14.30
C ASP A 147 -11.15 3.92 13.08
N TYR A 148 -10.48 2.76 13.02
CA TYR A 148 -9.65 2.40 11.85
C TYR A 148 -10.47 2.41 10.56
N GLY A 149 -11.76 2.09 10.63
CA GLY A 149 -12.74 2.34 9.57
C GLY A 149 -13.20 1.14 8.72
N PRO A 150 -12.42 0.06 8.51
CA PRO A 150 -12.93 -1.14 7.87
C PRO A 150 -14.08 -1.77 8.66
N ASP A 151 -15.12 -2.16 7.93
CA ASP A 151 -16.22 -2.94 8.49
C ASP A 151 -15.70 -4.34 8.89
N PRO A 152 -15.90 -4.77 10.16
CA PRO A 152 -15.34 -6.02 10.69
C PRO A 152 -15.64 -7.27 9.86
N GLU A 153 -16.77 -7.31 9.16
CA GLU A 153 -17.14 -8.43 8.29
C GLU A 153 -16.24 -8.58 7.04
N ASN A 154 -15.34 -7.62 6.80
CA ASN A 154 -14.41 -7.62 5.66
C ASN A 154 -12.94 -7.71 6.09
N ILE A 155 -12.69 -8.17 7.32
CA ILE A 155 -11.35 -8.42 7.83
C ILE A 155 -11.17 -9.93 7.98
N ASP A 156 -10.36 -10.53 7.12
CA ASP A 156 -10.07 -11.97 7.15
C ASP A 156 -8.84 -12.30 8.01
N VAL A 157 -7.87 -11.37 8.08
CA VAL A 157 -6.56 -11.60 8.69
C VAL A 157 -6.12 -10.36 9.48
N LEU A 158 -5.64 -10.61 10.71
CA LEU A 158 -4.93 -9.65 11.54
C LEU A 158 -3.51 -10.15 11.77
N ILE A 159 -2.52 -9.28 11.57
CA ILE A 159 -1.12 -9.54 11.92
C ILE A 159 -0.78 -8.58 13.04
N VAL A 160 -0.39 -9.12 14.19
CA VAL A 160 -0.16 -8.35 15.43
C VAL A 160 1.25 -8.64 15.93
N THR A 161 1.91 -7.60 16.43
CA THR A 161 3.25 -7.70 17.04
C THR A 161 3.38 -6.69 18.18
N ASP A 162 4.02 -7.10 19.26
CA ASP A 162 4.51 -6.21 20.33
C ASP A 162 5.94 -5.68 20.04
N SER A 163 6.58 -6.21 19.00
CA SER A 163 7.90 -5.85 18.50
C SER A 163 9.07 -6.07 19.46
N GLU A 164 8.90 -6.89 20.50
CA GLU A 164 9.95 -7.15 21.50
C GLU A 164 11.10 -8.00 20.94
N GLY A 165 10.82 -8.85 19.95
CA GLY A 165 11.75 -9.85 19.42
C GLY A 165 11.88 -9.84 17.90
N ILE A 166 12.19 -8.70 17.29
CA ILE A 166 12.34 -8.62 15.83
C ILE A 166 13.65 -9.33 15.42
N LEU A 167 13.52 -10.31 14.51
CA LEU A 167 14.58 -11.21 14.03
C LEU A 167 15.94 -10.53 13.85
N GLY A 168 16.87 -10.80 14.79
CA GLY A 168 18.26 -10.36 14.74
C GLY A 168 18.50 -8.89 15.09
N ILE A 169 17.45 -8.12 15.41
CA ILE A 169 17.56 -6.70 15.80
C ILE A 169 16.95 -6.38 17.17
N GLY A 170 16.27 -7.34 17.80
CA GLY A 170 15.78 -7.24 19.17
C GLY A 170 14.52 -6.39 19.30
N ASP A 171 14.38 -5.73 20.44
CA ASP A 171 13.25 -4.84 20.73
C ASP A 171 13.36 -3.56 19.90
N GLN A 172 12.30 -3.27 19.13
CA GLN A 172 12.20 -2.09 18.28
C GLN A 172 10.96 -1.24 18.61
N GLY A 173 10.21 -1.59 19.66
CA GLY A 173 8.97 -0.93 20.06
C GLY A 173 8.04 -0.64 18.88
N VAL A 174 7.53 0.59 18.81
CA VAL A 174 6.57 1.03 17.76
C VAL A 174 7.12 0.85 16.33
N GLY A 175 8.44 0.88 16.14
CA GLY A 175 9.05 0.74 14.81
C GLY A 175 8.86 -0.65 14.19
N GLY A 176 8.65 -1.68 15.01
CA GLY A 176 8.45 -3.05 14.53
C GLY A 176 7.12 -3.28 13.82
N ILE A 177 6.21 -2.30 13.80
CA ILE A 177 4.97 -2.36 12.99
C ILE A 177 5.24 -2.65 11.51
N GLN A 178 6.42 -2.31 10.99
CA GLN A 178 6.80 -2.65 9.60
C GLN A 178 6.75 -4.16 9.34
N ILE A 179 7.00 -5.02 10.34
CA ILE A 179 6.89 -6.47 10.15
C ILE A 179 5.46 -6.91 9.88
N ALA A 180 4.47 -6.28 10.52
CA ALA A 180 3.07 -6.58 10.26
C ALA A 180 2.58 -6.01 8.91
N ILE A 181 3.26 -4.99 8.40
CA ILE A 181 2.94 -4.28 7.16
C ILE A 181 3.64 -4.88 5.94
N GLY A 182 4.84 -5.42 6.10
CA GLY A 182 5.71 -5.95 5.04
C GLY A 182 5.24 -7.31 4.54
#